data_AF-A0A928LI04-F1
#
_entry.id   AF-A0A928LI04-F1
#
_cell.length_a   1.000
_cell.length_b   1.000
_cell.length_c   1.000
_cell.angle_alpha   90.00
_cell.angle_beta   90.00
_cell.angle_gamma   90.00
#
_symmetry.space_group_name_H-M   'P 1'
#
loop_
_entity.id
_entity.type
_entity.pdbx_description
1 polymer ?
#
loop_
_entity_poly.entity_id
_entity_poly.type
_entity_poly.pdbx_seq_one_letter_code
_entity_poly.pdbx_strand_id
1 'polypeptide(L)'
;MRKRSIFLIIATILATAYSIYLFCYFVGGTVSSSGTEAIGGAIATVLVAPHAIMFFIGAIFGFIGCFAKKSWAALVAAILYSVGTLFFLAYIMFGAPILILGFIGYANQRKINKKVLVSTNIGE
;
A
#
# COMPACT_ATOMS: atom_id res chain seq x y z
N MET A 1 10.23 18.52 16.99
CA MET A 1 9.45 17.94 15.86
C MET A 1 9.17 16.46 16.14
N ARG A 2 7.90 16.01 16.13
CA ARG A 2 7.53 14.60 16.38
C ARG A 2 8.00 13.70 15.23
N LYS A 3 8.94 12.78 15.53
CA LYS A 3 9.54 11.82 14.56
C LYS A 3 8.45 11.02 13.83
N ARG A 4 8.73 10.62 12.58
CA ARG A 4 7.86 9.76 11.76
C ARG A 4 8.64 8.53 11.32
N SER A 5 7.94 7.43 11.06
CA SER A 5 8.54 6.24 10.48
C SER A 5 8.88 6.46 8.99
N ILE A 6 10.17 6.47 8.66
CA ILE A 6 10.65 6.62 7.27
C ILE A 6 10.23 5.42 6.40
N PHE A 7 10.17 4.22 6.98
CA PHE A 7 9.73 3.00 6.31
C PHE A 7 8.28 3.08 5.85
N LEU A 8 7.40 3.73 6.63
CA LEU A 8 5.99 3.91 6.28
C LEU A 8 5.85 4.83 5.06
N ILE A 9 6.65 5.90 5.00
CA ILE A 9 6.70 6.82 3.86
C ILE A 9 7.16 6.07 2.62
N ILE A 10 8.27 5.33 2.72
CA ILE A 10 8.82 4.55 1.60
C ILE A 10 7.79 3.53 1.10
N ALA A 11 7.17 2.77 2.00
CA ALA A 11 6.13 1.80 1.64
C ALA A 11 4.95 2.46 0.90
N THR A 12 4.51 3.62 1.37
CA THR A 12 3.37 4.35 0.77
C THR A 12 3.71 4.89 -0.61
N ILE A 13 4.91 5.45 -0.78
CA ILE A 13 5.38 5.94 -2.09
C ILE A 13 5.48 4.78 -3.07
N LEU A 14 6.06 3.65 -2.64
CA LEU A 14 6.24 2.46 -3.47
C LEU A 14 4.89 1.85 -3.86
N ALA A 15 3.94 1.77 -2.93
CA ALA A 15 2.57 1.31 -3.20
C ALA A 15 1.83 2.24 -4.18
N THR A 16 2.04 3.55 -4.07
CA THR A 16 1.43 4.54 -4.98
C THR A 16 2.00 4.39 -6.39
N ALA A 17 3.33 4.35 -6.52
CA ALA A 17 3.99 4.15 -7.80
C ALA A 17 3.58 2.82 -8.46
N TYR A 18 3.48 1.75 -7.66
CA TYR A 18 3.02 0.45 -8.12
C TYR A 18 1.56 0.46 -8.58
N SER A 19 0.67 1.15 -7.85
CA SER A 19 -0.75 1.29 -8.25
C SER A 19 -0.88 2.03 -9.58
N ILE A 20 -0.07 3.08 -9.81
CA ILE A 20 -0.04 3.81 -11.08
C ILE A 20 0.47 2.90 -12.21
N TYR A 21 1.53 2.14 -11.97
CA TYR A 21 2.05 1.17 -12.94
C TYR A 21 0.98 0.15 -13.36
N LEU A 22 0.28 -0.47 -12.39
CA LEU A 22 -0.79 -1.42 -12.68
C LEU A 22 -1.91 -0.79 -13.51
N PHE A 23 -2.32 0.43 -13.16
CA PHE A 23 -3.36 1.14 -13.88
C PHE A 23 -2.95 1.40 -15.34
N CYS A 24 -1.77 1.97 -15.57
CA CYS A 24 -1.29 2.26 -16.92
C CYS A 24 -1.10 0.98 -17.76
N TYR A 25 -0.59 -0.10 -17.16
CA TYR A 25 -0.32 -1.34 -17.88
C TYR A 25 -1.61 -2.05 -18.31
N PHE A 26 -2.54 -2.28 -17.38
CA PHE A 26 -3.77 -3.04 -17.67
C PHE A 26 -4.81 -2.22 -18.42
N VAL A 27 -5.02 -0.96 -18.05
CA VAL A 27 -5.96 -0.08 -18.76
C VAL A 27 -5.39 0.28 -20.14
N GLY A 28 -4.11 0.65 -20.22
CA GLY A 28 -3.43 0.97 -21.47
C GLY A 28 -3.38 -0.22 -22.45
N GLY A 29 -3.10 -1.43 -21.96
CA GLY A 29 -3.11 -2.65 -22.76
C GLY A 29 -4.50 -3.02 -23.30
N THR A 30 -5.56 -2.79 -22.52
CA THR A 30 -6.94 -3.09 -22.94
C THR A 30 -7.46 -2.10 -23.98
N VAL A 31 -7.13 -0.81 -23.87
CA VAL A 31 -7.61 0.20 -24.86
C VAL A 31 -6.87 0.15 -26.20
N SER A 32 -5.69 -0.48 -26.24
CA SER A 32 -4.85 -0.56 -27.44
C SER A 32 -5.00 -1.87 -28.22
N SER A 33 -5.75 -2.84 -27.70
CA SER A 33 -5.94 -4.16 -28.31
C SER A 33 -7.24 -4.22 -29.14
N SER A 34 -7.28 -5.07 -30.16
CA SER A 34 -8.44 -5.24 -31.05
C SER A 34 -8.80 -6.71 -31.26
N GLY A 35 -10.06 -6.99 -31.62
CA GLY A 35 -10.53 -8.36 -31.86
C GLY A 35 -10.49 -9.25 -30.62
N THR A 36 -10.00 -10.49 -30.78
CA THR A 36 -9.92 -11.51 -29.71
C THR A 36 -8.93 -11.15 -28.60
N GLU A 37 -7.89 -10.38 -28.90
CA GLU A 37 -6.90 -9.93 -27.90
C GLU A 37 -7.53 -8.97 -26.88
N ALA A 38 -8.47 -8.13 -27.33
CA ALA A 38 -9.20 -7.21 -26.45
C ALA A 38 -10.07 -7.97 -25.42
N ILE A 39 -10.67 -9.10 -25.81
CA ILE A 39 -11.46 -9.94 -24.90
C ILE A 39 -10.56 -10.56 -23.83
N GLY A 40 -9.40 -11.10 -24.23
CA GLY A 40 -8.41 -11.63 -23.28
C GLY A 40 -7.88 -10.55 -22.33
N GLY A 41 -7.56 -9.36 -22.84
CA GLY A 41 -7.12 -8.22 -22.05
C GLY A 41 -8.16 -7.72 -21.05
N ALA A 42 -9.44 -7.68 -21.45
CA ALA A 42 -10.54 -7.31 -20.57
C ALA A 42 -10.72 -8.30 -19.40
N ILE A 43 -10.66 -9.60 -19.69
CA ILE A 43 -10.74 -10.64 -18.64
C ILE A 43 -9.56 -10.54 -17.67
N ALA A 44 -8.34 -10.35 -18.18
CA ALA A 44 -7.15 -10.16 -17.33
C ALA A 44 -7.27 -8.90 -16.46
N THR A 45 -7.77 -7.80 -17.01
CA THR A 45 -7.97 -6.54 -16.29
C THR A 45 -9.01 -6.68 -15.17
N VAL A 46 -10.13 -7.38 -15.42
CA VAL A 46 -11.13 -7.64 -14.37
C VAL A 46 -10.55 -8.51 -13.24
N LEU A 47 -9.72 -9.50 -13.59
CA LEU A 47 -9.09 -10.39 -12.61
C LEU A 47 -8.08 -9.67 -11.72
N VAL A 48 -7.29 -8.73 -12.28
CA VAL A 48 -6.29 -7.96 -11.53
C VAL A 48 -6.86 -6.71 -10.84
N ALA A 49 -8.05 -6.25 -11.25
CA ALA A 49 -8.72 -5.09 -10.67
C ALA A 49 -8.84 -5.13 -9.13
N PRO A 50 -9.30 -6.22 -8.47
CA PRO A 50 -9.37 -6.26 -7.01
C PRO A 50 -8.00 -6.10 -6.35
N HIS A 51 -6.92 -6.63 -6.94
CA HIS A 51 -5.55 -6.43 -6.46
C HIS A 51 -5.13 -4.95 -6.54
N ALA A 52 -5.34 -4.31 -7.69
CA ALA A 52 -4.98 -2.91 -7.91
C ALA A 52 -5.76 -1.96 -6.99
N ILE A 53 -7.07 -2.19 -6.81
CA ILE A 53 -7.93 -1.37 -5.95
C ILE A 53 -7.48 -1.44 -4.49
N MET A 54 -7.12 -2.61 -3.97
CA MET A 54 -6.64 -2.72 -2.57
C MET A 54 -5.30 -2.02 -2.36
N PHE A 55 -4.39 -2.09 -3.33
CA PHE A 55 -3.13 -1.34 -3.26
C PHE A 55 -3.36 0.17 -3.27
N PHE A 56 -4.30 0.64 -4.10
CA PHE A 56 -4.66 2.06 -4.17
C PHE A 56 -5.29 2.57 -2.87
N ILE A 57 -6.29 1.86 -2.34
CA ILE A 57 -6.92 2.21 -1.05
C ILE A 57 -5.88 2.12 0.07
N GLY A 58 -5.03 1.08 0.05
CA GLY A 58 -3.92 0.93 0.99
C GLY A 58 -2.96 2.13 0.97
N ALA A 59 -2.64 2.65 -0.22
CA ALA A 59 -1.80 3.84 -0.38
C ALA A 59 -2.43 5.08 0.23
N ILE A 60 -3.74 5.30 0.04
CA ILE A 60 -4.48 6.39 0.67
C ILE A 60 -4.41 6.29 2.20
N PHE A 61 -4.67 5.10 2.76
CA PHE A 61 -4.54 4.87 4.20
C PHE A 61 -3.09 5.03 4.69
N GLY A 62 -2.10 4.68 3.86
CA GLY A 62 -0.68 4.91 4.12
C GLY A 62 -0.36 6.39 4.25
N PHE A 63 -0.88 7.23 3.34
CA PHE A 63 -0.75 8.68 3.42
C PHE A 63 -1.42 9.23 4.69
N ILE A 64 -2.64 8.77 5.00
CA ILE A 64 -3.33 9.16 6.24
C ILE A 64 -2.50 8.76 7.47
N GLY A 65 -1.92 7.56 7.50
CA GLY A 65 -1.03 7.11 8.58
C GLY A 65 0.24 7.94 8.70
N CYS A 66 0.81 8.35 7.56
CA CYS A 66 1.95 9.26 7.47
C CYS A 66 1.62 10.65 8.02
N PHE A 67 0.51 11.26 7.60
CA PHE A 67 0.12 12.62 7.96
C PHE A 67 -0.47 12.72 9.37
N ALA A 68 -1.42 11.85 9.70
CA ALA A 68 -2.08 11.83 11.00
C ALA A 68 -1.18 11.28 12.12
N LYS A 69 -0.04 10.67 11.78
CA LYS A 69 0.89 10.01 12.71
C LYS A 69 0.23 8.93 13.57
N LYS A 70 -0.91 8.40 13.12
CA LYS A 70 -1.67 7.38 13.83
C LYS A 70 -1.22 5.99 13.36
N SER A 71 -0.83 5.16 14.31
CA SER A 71 -0.35 3.79 14.04
C SER A 71 -1.47 2.87 13.52
N TRP A 72 -2.74 3.12 13.85
CA TRP A 72 -3.84 2.29 13.34
C TRP A 72 -4.01 2.41 11.82
N ALA A 73 -3.87 3.61 11.25
CA ALA A 73 -3.97 3.80 9.80
C ALA A 73 -2.82 3.10 9.05
N ALA A 74 -1.62 3.08 9.64
CA ALA A 74 -0.49 2.31 9.14
C ALA A 74 -0.76 0.80 9.09
N LEU A 75 -1.46 0.28 10.10
CA LEU A 75 -1.84 -1.13 10.17
C LEU A 75 -2.85 -1.48 9.08
N VAL A 76 -3.87 -0.63 8.89
CA VAL A 76 -4.88 -0.81 7.85
C VAL A 76 -4.23 -0.84 6.46
N ALA A 77 -3.28 0.07 6.19
CA ALA A 77 -2.53 0.07 4.93
C ALA A 77 -1.74 -1.24 4.71
N ALA A 78 -1.01 -1.72 5.73
CA ALA A 78 -0.24 -2.97 5.64
C ALA A 78 -1.13 -4.20 5.42
N ILE A 79 -2.31 -4.25 6.07
CA ILE A 79 -3.30 -5.31 5.86
C ILE A 79 -3.86 -5.23 4.43
N LEU A 80 -4.20 -4.05 3.93
CA LEU A 80 -4.69 -3.86 2.56
C LEU A 80 -3.65 -4.30 1.52
N TYR A 81 -2.36 -4.01 1.72
CA TYR A 81 -1.30 -4.52 0.85
C TYR A 81 -1.19 -6.05 0.89
N SER A 82 -1.40 -6.65 2.07
CA SER A 82 -1.38 -8.11 2.23
C SER A 82 -2.56 -8.76 1.50
N VAL A 83 -3.78 -8.26 1.72
CA VAL A 83 -5.00 -8.73 1.06
C VAL A 83 -4.89 -8.53 -0.45
N GLY A 84 -4.44 -7.36 -0.90
CA GLY A 84 -4.18 -7.10 -2.31
C GLY A 84 -3.23 -8.14 -2.89
N THR A 85 -2.11 -8.41 -2.23
CA THR A 85 -1.13 -9.41 -2.69
C THR A 85 -1.73 -10.82 -2.77
N LEU A 86 -2.62 -11.19 -1.84
CA LEU A 86 -3.32 -12.49 -1.85
C LEU A 86 -4.29 -12.64 -3.02
N PHE A 87 -4.98 -11.57 -3.43
CA PHE A 87 -5.87 -11.59 -4.60
C PHE A 87 -5.12 -11.90 -5.90
N PHE A 88 -3.82 -11.61 -5.98
CA PHE A 88 -3.02 -11.85 -7.19
C PHE A 88 -1.58 -12.24 -6.87
N LEU A 89 -1.40 -13.51 -6.49
CA LEU A 89 -0.10 -14.08 -6.10
C LEU A 89 0.95 -14.03 -7.22
N ALA A 90 0.54 -13.95 -8.49
CA ALA A 90 1.47 -13.81 -9.61
C ALA A 90 2.38 -12.57 -9.48
N TYR A 91 1.94 -11.52 -8.78
CA TYR A 91 2.72 -10.29 -8.54
C TYR A 91 3.34 -10.21 -7.15
N ILE A 92 3.53 -11.34 -6.48
CA ILE A 92 4.12 -11.38 -5.13
C ILE A 92 5.51 -10.74 -5.06
N MET A 93 6.29 -10.75 -6.16
CA MET A 93 7.61 -10.12 -6.20
C MET A 93 7.56 -8.61 -5.91
N PHE A 94 6.46 -7.94 -6.27
CA PHE A 94 6.25 -6.52 -6.00
C PHE A 94 5.42 -6.30 -4.73
N GLY A 95 4.44 -7.17 -4.47
CA GLY A 95 3.59 -7.06 -3.28
C GLY A 95 4.34 -7.36 -1.96
N ALA A 96 5.24 -8.35 -1.96
CA ALA A 96 5.95 -8.78 -0.75
C ALA A 96 6.88 -7.71 -0.16
N PRO A 97 7.74 -7.02 -0.93
CA PRO A 97 8.53 -5.92 -0.39
C PRO A 97 7.64 -4.80 0.19
N ILE A 98 6.55 -4.45 -0.49
CA ILE A 98 5.63 -3.38 -0.06
C ILE A 98 4.92 -3.76 1.24
N LEU A 99 4.41 -4.99 1.37
CA LEU A 99 3.73 -5.43 2.58
C LEU A 99 4.70 -5.52 3.77
N ILE A 100 5.91 -6.04 3.56
CA ILE A 100 6.94 -6.14 4.60
C ILE A 100 7.32 -4.74 5.10
N LEU A 101 7.59 -3.81 4.18
CA LEU A 101 7.86 -2.41 4.52
C LEU A 101 6.67 -1.74 5.22
N GLY A 102 5.43 -2.10 4.83
CA GLY A 102 4.20 -1.66 5.50
C GLY A 102 4.15 -2.08 6.98
N PHE A 103 4.38 -3.37 7.27
CA PHE A 103 4.39 -3.88 8.65
C PHE A 103 5.54 -3.32 9.48
N ILE A 104 6.74 -3.18 8.91
CA ILE A 104 7.88 -2.53 9.56
C ILE A 104 7.55 -1.06 9.84
N GLY A 105 6.94 -0.38 8.87
CA GLY A 105 6.45 0.99 8.98
C GLY A 105 5.50 1.17 10.16
N TYR A 106 4.52 0.27 10.30
CA TYR A 106 3.59 0.20 11.42
C TYR A 106 4.30 -0.03 12.77
N ALA A 107 5.15 -1.05 12.85
CA ALA A 107 5.84 -1.40 14.10
C ALA A 107 6.70 -0.23 14.61
N ASN A 108 7.41 0.45 13.71
CA ASN A 108 8.20 1.62 14.04
C ASN A 108 7.33 2.82 14.46
N GLN A 109 6.24 3.09 13.74
CA GLN A 109 5.32 4.19 14.08
C GLN A 109 4.67 3.98 15.46
N ARG A 110 4.32 2.73 15.80
CA ARG A 110 3.79 2.38 17.13
C ARG A 110 4.82 2.62 18.23
N LYS A 111 6.09 2.27 18.01
CA LYS A 111 7.19 2.52 18.97
C LYS A 111 7.39 4.02 19.22
N ILE A 112 7.37 4.83 18.16
CA ILE A 112 7.51 6.29 18.27
C ILE A 112 6.36 6.87 19.10
N ASN A 113 5.12 6.47 18.82
CA ASN A 113 3.95 6.96 19.55
C ASN A 113 3.99 6.57 21.03
N LYS A 114 4.42 5.34 21.37
CA LYS A 114 4.56 4.90 22.77
C LYS A 114 5.61 5.72 23.52
N LYS A 115 6.77 6.01 22.91
CA LYS A 115 7.81 6.85 23.53
C LYS A 115 7.32 8.26 23.83
N VAL A 116 6.56 8.86 22.90
CA VAL A 116 5.97 10.19 23.09
C VAL A 116 5.02 10.20 24.29
N LEU A 117 4.15 9.20 24.41
CA LEU A 117 3.21 9.09 25.54
C LEU A 117 3.94 8.94 26.88
N VAL A 118 5.00 8.13 26.94
CA VAL A 118 5.81 7.98 28.16
C VAL A 118 6.46 9.31 28.53
N SER A 119 7.14 9.99 27.61
CA SER A 119 7.78 11.29 27.91
C SER A 119 6.82 12.37 28.41
N THR A 120 5.55 12.30 28.04
CA THR A 120 4.51 13.22 28.55
C THR A 120 4.10 12.89 29.98
N ASN A 121 4.13 11.61 30.40
CA ASN A 121 3.71 11.19 31.75
C ASN A 121 4.80 11.33 32.83
N ILE A 122 6.08 11.49 32.46
CA ILE A 122 7.21 11.70 33.41
C ILE A 122 7.63 13.17 33.52
N GLY A 123 6.95 14.06 32.80
CA GLY A 123 7.18 15.52 32.84
C GLY A 123 6.12 16.29 33.64
N GLU A 124 5.21 15.59 34.31
CA GLU A 124 4.25 16.13 35.29
C GLU A 124 4.65 15.68 36.71
#